data_AF-W1XR69-F1
#
_entry.id   AF-W1XR69-F1
#
_cell.length_a   1.000
_cell.length_b   1.000
_cell.length_c   1.000
_cell.angle_alpha   90.00
_cell.angle_beta   90.00
_cell.angle_gamma   90.00
#
_symmetry.space_group_name_H-M   'P 1'
#
loop_
_entity.id
_entity.type
_entity.pdbx_description
1 polymer ?
#
loop_
_entity_poly.entity_id
_entity_poly.type
_entity_poly.pdbx_seq_one_letter_code
_entity_poly.pdbx_strand_id
1 'polypeptide(L)'
;EPDVSVRFVGPGDVIGNPDLIILPGSKNTLADLTYLRNSGFADEIKKLADQGTPVIGVCGGNQMLGKTIYDPHHMEGDIEEIEGLGLVDSSTTMKDQKTT
;
A
#
# COMPACT_ATOMS: atom_id res chain seq x y z
N GLU A 1 18.99 17.26 7.30
CA GLU A 1 19.11 16.37 8.47
C GLU A 1 20.08 15.25 8.10
N PRO A 2 21.30 15.23 8.64
CA PRO A 2 22.30 14.21 8.34
C PRO A 2 21.98 12.84 8.97
N ASP A 3 21.11 12.78 9.98
CA ASP A 3 20.75 11.56 10.70
C ASP A 3 19.54 10.83 10.08
N VAL A 4 19.01 11.35 8.96
CA VAL A 4 17.87 10.78 8.25
C VAL A 4 18.33 10.26 6.89
N SER A 5 18.13 8.96 6.67
CA SER A 5 18.35 8.32 5.37
C SER A 5 17.02 7.85 4.78
N VAL A 6 16.82 8.09 3.49
CA VAL A 6 15.67 7.58 2.73
C VAL A 6 16.20 6.77 1.56
N ARG A 7 15.62 5.59 1.34
CA ARG A 7 15.88 4.79 0.13
C ARG A 7 14.57 4.33 -0.49
N PHE A 8 14.61 4.17 -1.80
CA PHE A 8 13.53 3.51 -2.54
C PHE A 8 13.76 2.01 -2.55
N VAL A 9 12.68 1.24 -2.49
CA VAL A 9 12.68 -0.22 -2.60
C VAL A 9 11.89 -0.58 -3.85
N GLY A 10 12.57 -1.13 -4.84
CA GLY A 10 12.01 -1.49 -6.13
C GLY A 10 12.05 -3.01 -6.39
N PRO A 11 11.77 -3.42 -7.64
CA PRO A 11 11.81 -4.83 -8.02
C PRO A 11 13.17 -5.48 -7.73
N GLY A 12 13.16 -6.59 -6.99
CA GLY A 12 14.37 -7.35 -6.64
C GLY A 12 15.13 -6.84 -5.42
N ASP A 13 14.75 -5.70 -4.85
CA ASP A 13 15.30 -5.20 -3.60
C ASP A 13 14.72 -5.93 -2.38
N VAL A 14 15.35 -5.74 -1.22
CA VAL A 14 14.86 -6.21 0.08
C VAL A 14 14.41 -5.04 0.96
N ILE A 15 13.32 -5.20 1.73
CA ILE A 15 12.87 -4.16 2.68
C ILE A 15 13.78 -4.11 3.90
N GLY A 16 14.36 -5.22 4.35
CA GLY A 16 15.33 -5.21 5.45
C GLY A 16 14.71 -4.71 6.76
N ASN A 17 15.42 -3.85 7.52
CA ASN A 17 15.00 -3.39 8.85
C ASN A 17 14.90 -1.85 8.93
N PRO A 18 13.89 -1.23 8.30
CA PRO A 18 13.70 0.22 8.38
C PRO A 18 13.06 0.63 9.71
N ASP A 19 13.36 1.86 10.16
CA ASP A 19 12.66 2.47 11.30
C ASP A 19 11.23 2.91 10.94
N LEU A 20 10.94 3.09 9.65
CA LEU A 20 9.64 3.51 9.11
C LEU A 20 9.49 3.04 7.66
N ILE A 21 8.32 2.49 7.32
CA ILE A 21 7.93 2.21 5.94
C ILE A 21 6.97 3.31 5.47
N ILE A 22 7.25 3.87 4.29
CA ILE A 22 6.35 4.80 3.61
C ILE A 22 5.83 4.12 2.36
N LEU A 23 4.52 3.94 2.30
CA LEU A 23 3.82 3.39 1.15
C LEU A 23 3.13 4.52 0.37
N PRO A 24 3.73 5.03 -0.71
CA PRO A 24 3.09 6.04 -1.55
C PRO A 24 2.01 5.42 -2.44
N GLY A 25 0.98 6.18 -2.79
CA GLY A 25 -0.01 5.79 -3.80
C GLY A 25 0.39 6.25 -5.21
N SER A 26 0.18 5.40 -6.21
CA SER A 26 0.50 5.70 -7.62
C SER A 26 -0.67 6.28 -8.44
N LYS A 27 -1.89 6.31 -7.89
CA LYS A 27 -3.20 6.41 -8.61
C LYS A 27 -3.62 5.13 -9.34
N ASN A 28 -2.90 4.02 -9.17
CA ASN A 28 -3.35 2.69 -9.55
C ASN A 28 -3.14 1.71 -8.39
N THR A 29 -3.95 1.91 -7.37
CA THR A 29 -3.87 1.30 -6.04
C THR A 29 -4.10 -0.21 -6.10
N LEU A 30 -5.02 -0.68 -6.95
CA LEU A 30 -5.31 -2.11 -7.08
C LEU A 30 -4.19 -2.86 -7.79
N ALA A 31 -3.58 -2.25 -8.82
CA ALA A 31 -2.39 -2.79 -9.47
C ALA A 31 -1.17 -2.78 -8.53
N ASP A 32 -1.00 -1.72 -7.73
CA ASP A 32 0.06 -1.64 -6.72
C ASP A 32 -0.06 -2.77 -5.69
N LEU A 33 -1.27 -3.03 -5.15
CA LEU A 33 -1.50 -4.15 -4.24
C LEU A 33 -1.20 -5.51 -4.88
N THR A 34 -1.58 -5.69 -6.14
CA THR A 34 -1.27 -6.90 -6.90
C THR A 34 0.25 -7.09 -7.04
N TYR A 35 0.96 -6.02 -7.34
CA TYR A 35 2.42 -6.03 -7.42
C TYR A 35 3.06 -6.39 -6.07
N LEU A 36 2.66 -5.72 -4.98
CA LEU A 36 3.20 -5.99 -3.64
C LEU A 36 3.01 -7.45 -3.21
N ARG A 37 1.88 -8.06 -3.59
CA ARG A 37 1.65 -9.49 -3.35
C ARG A 37 2.58 -10.36 -4.17
N ASN A 38 2.65 -10.11 -5.47
CA ASN A 38 3.45 -10.92 -6.38
C ASN A 38 4.95 -10.81 -6.10
N SER A 39 5.43 -9.67 -5.58
CA SER A 39 6.82 -9.48 -5.18
C SER A 39 7.15 -10.03 -3.79
N GLY A 40 6.15 -10.44 -3.00
CA GLY A 40 6.31 -10.81 -1.59
C GLY A 40 6.44 -9.64 -0.62
N PHE A 41 6.45 -8.39 -1.11
CA PHE A 41 6.54 -7.21 -0.26
C PHE A 41 5.34 -7.03 0.65
N ALA A 42 4.14 -7.44 0.23
CA ALA A 42 2.95 -7.38 1.08
C ALA A 42 3.15 -8.17 2.39
N ASP A 43 3.73 -9.37 2.30
CA ASP A 43 3.98 -10.21 3.47
C ASP A 43 5.14 -9.69 4.33
N GLU A 44 6.19 -9.16 3.70
CA GLU A 44 7.32 -8.56 4.41
C GLU A 44 6.89 -7.28 5.16
N ILE A 45 6.06 -6.42 4.55
CA ILE A 45 5.50 -5.22 5.20
C ILE A 45 4.64 -5.60 6.41
N LYS A 46 3.74 -6.58 6.26
CA LYS A 46 2.90 -7.04 7.38
C LYS A 46 3.75 -7.60 8.52
N LYS A 47 4.75 -8.41 8.20
CA LYS A 47 5.68 -8.96 9.20
C LYS A 47 6.42 -7.85 9.95
N LEU A 48 6.93 -6.83 9.27
CA LEU A 48 7.61 -5.71 9.90
C LEU A 48 6.66 -4.88 10.77
N ALA A 49 5.42 -4.67 10.31
CA ALA A 49 4.38 -4.03 11.09
C ALA A 49 4.07 -4.79 12.39
N ASP A 50 3.93 -6.13 12.31
CA ASP A 50 3.73 -7.00 13.47
C ASP A 50 4.93 -6.95 14.46
N GLN A 51 6.13 -6.67 13.96
CA GLN A 51 7.35 -6.47 14.74
C GLN A 51 7.48 -5.07 15.33
N GLY A 52 6.53 -4.16 15.04
CA GLY A 52 6.48 -2.80 15.56
C GLY A 52 7.09 -1.73 14.65
N THR A 53 7.51 -2.07 13.43
CA THR A 53 7.91 -1.05 12.44
C THR A 53 6.67 -0.29 11.98
N PRO A 54 6.58 1.04 12.18
CA PRO A 54 5.45 1.83 11.71
C PRO A 54 5.36 1.83 10.18
N VAL A 55 4.13 1.84 9.67
CA VAL A 55 3.83 1.93 8.24
C VAL A 55 2.92 3.13 8.00
N ILE A 56 3.34 4.05 7.14
CA ILE A 56 2.57 5.23 6.76
C ILE A 56 2.17 5.10 5.29
N GLY A 57 0.86 5.16 5.04
CA GLY A 57 0.31 5.21 3.69
C GLY A 57 0.01 6.65 3.26
N VAL A 58 0.37 7.01 2.03
CA VAL A 58 0.09 8.35 1.47
C VAL A 58 -0.85 8.23 0.28
N CYS A 59 -1.97 8.97 0.29
CA CYS A 59 -2.99 8.93 -0.75
C CYS A 59 -3.51 7.49 -0.97
N GLY A 60 -3.37 6.91 -2.17
CA GLY A 60 -3.71 5.50 -2.44
C GLY A 60 -2.98 4.51 -1.53
N GLY A 61 -1.75 4.83 -1.08
CA GLY A 61 -1.05 3.99 -0.13
C GLY A 61 -1.71 3.88 1.23
N ASN A 62 -2.49 4.89 1.66
CA ASN A 62 -3.31 4.77 2.86
C ASN A 62 -4.48 3.79 2.66
N GLN A 63 -5.05 3.76 1.46
CA GLN A 63 -6.14 2.82 1.12
C GLN A 63 -5.61 1.39 1.13
N MET A 64 -4.37 1.16 0.65
CA MET A 64 -3.70 -0.15 0.68
C MET A 64 -3.51 -0.70 2.10
N LEU A 65 -3.41 0.15 3.13
CA LEU A 65 -3.29 -0.31 4.52
C LEU A 65 -4.59 -0.92 5.07
N GLY A 66 -5.73 -0.62 4.47
CA GLY A 66 -7.04 -1.13 4.90
C GLY A 66 -7.23 -2.63 4.68
N LYS A 67 -8.40 -3.14 5.04
CA LYS A 67 -8.82 -4.54 4.84
C LYS A 67 -9.16 -4.84 3.38
N THR A 68 -9.87 -3.93 2.71
CA THR A 68 -10.36 -4.14 1.34
C THR A 68 -10.50 -2.82 0.60
N ILE A 69 -10.22 -2.85 -0.70
CA ILE A 69 -10.48 -1.76 -1.64
C ILE A 69 -11.44 -2.27 -2.72
N TYR A 70 -12.53 -1.53 -2.94
CA TYR A 70 -13.52 -1.78 -3.97
C TYR A 70 -13.43 -0.70 -5.05
N ASP A 71 -13.40 -1.11 -6.32
CA ASP A 71 -13.48 -0.25 -7.50
C ASP A 71 -14.66 -0.69 -8.41
N PRO A 72 -15.92 -0.53 -7.95
CA PRO A 72 -17.11 -0.99 -8.68
C PRO A 72 -17.38 -0.23 -9.99
N HIS A 73 -16.59 0.82 -10.26
CA HIS A 73 -16.72 1.68 -11.42
C HIS A 73 -15.51 1.59 -12.37
N HIS A 74 -14.56 0.69 -12.11
CA HIS A 74 -13.36 0.48 -12.93
C HIS A 74 -12.56 1.77 -13.17
N MET A 75 -12.40 2.58 -12.13
CA MET A 75 -11.68 3.85 -12.20
C MET A 75 -10.18 3.68 -12.38
N GLU A 76 -9.60 2.60 -11.84
CA GLU A 76 -8.15 2.33 -11.90
C GLU A 76 -7.80 1.06 -12.70
N GLY A 77 -8.79 0.24 -13.07
CA GLY A 77 -8.60 -0.92 -13.96
C GLY A 77 -9.73 -1.95 -13.94
N ASP A 78 -9.42 -3.18 -14.36
CA ASP A 78 -10.40 -4.27 -14.49
C ASP A 78 -10.68 -5.03 -13.18
N ILE A 79 -9.99 -4.68 -12.09
CA ILE A 79 -10.14 -5.33 -10.79
C ILE A 79 -11.26 -4.62 -10.03
N GLU A 80 -12.36 -5.31 -9.73
CA GLU A 80 -13.50 -4.73 -8.99
C GLU A 80 -13.26 -4.66 -7.48
N GLU A 81 -12.47 -5.58 -6.93
CA GLU A 81 -12.18 -5.68 -5.50
C GLU A 81 -10.82 -6.33 -5.28
N ILE A 82 -10.11 -5.85 -4.27
CA ILE A 82 -8.88 -6.47 -3.79
C ILE A 82 -8.78 -6.32 -2.28
N GLU A 83 -8.34 -7.39 -1.59
CA GLU A 83 -7.94 -7.28 -0.19
C GLU A 83 -6.79 -6.27 -0.07
N GLY A 84 -6.70 -5.52 1.00
CA GLY A 84 -5.56 -4.66 1.31
C GLY A 84 -4.48 -5.41 2.10
N LEU A 85 -3.63 -4.66 2.81
CA LEU A 85 -2.63 -5.21 3.73
C LEU A 85 -3.23 -5.57 5.10
N GLY A 86 -4.43 -5.08 5.41
CA GLY A 86 -5.13 -5.40 6.67
C GLY A 86 -4.50 -4.81 7.93
N LEU A 87 -3.66 -3.79 7.79
CA LEU A 87 -2.96 -3.13 8.89
C LEU A 87 -3.82 -2.08 9.61
N VAL A 88 -4.86 -1.58 8.94
CA VAL A 88 -5.83 -0.62 9.46
C VAL A 88 -7.24 -1.20 9.31
N ASP A 89 -8.06 -1.07 10.35
CA ASP A 89 -9.47 -1.46 10.30
C ASP A 89 -10.31 -0.46 9.51
N SER A 90 -10.15 -0.49 8.19
CA SER A 90 -10.86 0.34 7.24
C SER A 90 -11.14 -0.41 5.94
N SER A 91 -12.10 0.08 5.17
CA SER A 91 -12.33 -0.36 3.80
C SER A 91 -12.58 0.86 2.93
N THR A 92 -12.14 0.80 1.69
CA THR A 92 -12.23 1.93 0.75
C THR A 92 -13.10 1.52 -0.44
N THR A 93 -14.05 2.37 -0.82
CA THR A 93 -14.79 2.23 -2.07
C THR A 93 -14.50 3.43 -2.96
N MET A 94 -13.93 3.18 -4.14
CA MET A 94 -13.69 4.21 -5.15
C MET A 94 -15.02 4.67 -5.74
N LYS A 95 -15.11 5.98 -5.95
CA LYS A 95 -16.29 6.63 -6.55
C LYS A 95 -15.95 7.11 -7.95
N ASP A 96 -16.96 7.11 -8.81
CA ASP A 96 -16.89 7.56 -10.20
C ASP A 96 -16.47 9.04 -10.35
N GLN A 97 -16.88 9.89 -9.40
CA GLN A 97 -16.67 11.32 -9.47
C GLN A 97 -15.64 11.80 -8.44
N LYS A 98 -14.55 12.40 -8.95
CA LYS A 98 -13.59 13.12 -8.12
C LYS A 98 -14.19 14.45 -7.66
N THR A 99 -14.48 14.57 -6.38
CA THR A 99 -14.93 15.82 -5.76
C THR A 99 -13.71 16.61 -5.26
N THR A 100 -13.56 17.86 -5.70
CA THR A 100 -12.55 18.83 -5.22
C THR A 100 -13.14 19.78 -4.19
#